data_AF-A0ABD6ARM7-F1
#
_entry.id   AF-A0ABD6ARM7-F1
#
_cell.length_a   1.000
_cell.length_b   1.000
_cell.length_c   1.000
_cell.angle_alpha   90.00
_cell.angle_beta   90.00
_cell.angle_gamma   90.00
#
_symmetry.space_group_name_H-M   'P 1'
#
loop_
_entity.id
_entity.type
_entity.pdbx_description
1 polymer ?
#
loop_
_entity_poly.entity_id
_entity_poly.type
_entity_poly.pdbx_seq_one_letter_code
_entity_poly.pdbx_strand_id
1 'polypeptide(L)'
;GDLTFHGDAINGPVTVAGDVYTKGGVDIYGDIIAGGGLDWQGNTLDGEVYLGDGFSAKKSNTPPSNVHPHYSSLDLSAVSEAADLVPPELTPIDPTITARIDAYSDSNDNAGTDAVDLANGQCTTANPCTITAGTYYFDKLDLHNTPVTFDTRDGPIRIATAGDVTSNGGNTDIDVIGSNRVHIYTGGDVTIKTTWDSEGSRGDQIWIYGSSSSTVDIKGTAEFYGVIYAPGNQDIQVAGSSNVYGALVGSVSKVAGNSAVHYDFVLKNQDPDLVGGGGVPLTYLHISHNEITVENAD
;
A
#
# COMPACT_ATOMS: atom_id res chain seq x y z
N GLY A 1 -15.75 12.97 10.37
CA GLY A 1 -16.41 11.82 9.73
C GLY A 1 -16.68 10.77 10.79
N ASP A 2 -17.65 9.91 10.52
CA ASP A 2 -18.07 8.83 11.44
C ASP A 2 -17.25 7.56 11.19
N LEU A 3 -17.20 6.67 12.18
CA LEU A 3 -16.46 5.41 12.12
C LEU A 3 -17.38 4.23 12.44
N THR A 4 -17.35 3.18 11.62
CA THR A 4 -18.10 1.93 11.88
C THR A 4 -17.16 0.73 11.97
N PHE A 5 -17.26 -0.02 13.07
CA PHE A 5 -16.53 -1.26 13.29
C PHE A 5 -17.40 -2.49 13.08
N HIS A 6 -16.80 -3.55 12.53
CA HIS A 6 -17.45 -4.83 12.29
C HIS A 6 -16.59 -5.99 12.83
N GLY A 7 -17.15 -6.79 13.74
CA GLY A 7 -16.72 -8.17 14.01
C GLY A 7 -15.32 -8.45 14.61
N ASP A 8 -14.47 -7.44 14.76
CA ASP A 8 -13.06 -7.61 15.14
C ASP A 8 -12.70 -7.01 16.52
N ALA A 9 -11.48 -7.29 16.98
CA ALA A 9 -10.88 -6.69 18.18
C ALA A 9 -9.95 -5.52 17.83
N ILE A 10 -10.10 -4.40 18.52
CA ILE A 10 -9.24 -3.22 18.43
C ILE A 10 -8.33 -3.19 19.65
N ASN A 11 -7.02 -3.17 19.42
CA ASN A 11 -6.01 -3.02 20.46
C ASN A 11 -5.36 -1.64 20.31
N GLY A 12 -5.80 -0.68 21.13
CA GLY A 12 -5.32 0.70 21.11
C GLY A 12 -6.43 1.75 21.18
N PRO A 13 -6.07 3.03 21.39
CA PRO A 13 -7.03 4.11 21.50
C PRO A 13 -7.71 4.42 20.16
N VAL A 14 -8.96 4.85 20.22
CA VAL A 14 -9.78 5.28 19.08
C VAL A 14 -10.11 6.76 19.25
N THR A 15 -9.83 7.59 18.25
CA THR A 15 -10.18 9.02 18.28
C THR A 15 -10.87 9.41 16.98
N VAL A 16 -12.09 9.95 17.06
CA VAL A 16 -12.98 10.20 15.91
C VAL A 16 -13.64 11.57 16.08
N ALA A 17 -13.73 12.36 15.01
CA ALA A 17 -14.40 13.67 15.05
C ALA A 17 -15.93 13.57 15.01
N GLY A 18 -16.48 12.53 14.37
CA GLY A 18 -17.91 12.23 14.30
C GLY A 18 -18.34 11.11 15.26
N ASP A 19 -19.35 10.35 14.85
CA ASP A 19 -19.93 9.26 15.63
C ASP A 19 -19.11 7.96 15.51
N VAL A 20 -19.22 7.10 16.52
CA VAL A 20 -18.68 5.73 16.51
C VAL A 20 -19.83 4.73 16.53
N TYR A 21 -19.82 3.80 15.59
CA TYR A 21 -20.79 2.71 15.48
C TYR A 21 -20.06 1.38 15.60
N THR A 22 -20.56 0.44 16.41
CA THR A 22 -20.05 -0.94 16.41
C THR A 22 -21.13 -1.92 15.98
N LYS A 23 -20.75 -2.93 15.20
CA LYS A 23 -21.62 -4.01 14.74
C LYS A 23 -20.91 -5.36 14.87
N GLY A 24 -21.64 -6.41 15.25
CA GLY A 24 -21.15 -7.78 15.12
C GLY A 24 -20.19 -8.28 16.20
N GLY A 25 -20.23 -7.76 17.43
CA GLY A 25 -19.44 -8.33 18.54
C GLY A 25 -17.98 -7.86 18.56
N VAL A 26 -17.77 -6.55 18.41
CA VAL A 26 -16.46 -5.89 18.48
C VAL A 26 -15.92 -5.88 19.91
N ASP A 27 -14.64 -6.17 20.09
CA ASP A 27 -13.92 -5.97 21.36
C ASP A 27 -12.99 -4.75 21.23
N ILE A 28 -13.00 -3.82 22.18
CA ILE A 28 -12.12 -2.66 22.20
C ILE A 28 -11.31 -2.68 23.50
N TYR A 29 -9.99 -2.71 23.37
CA TYR A 29 -9.02 -2.64 24.45
C TYR A 29 -8.22 -1.34 24.30
N GLY A 30 -8.77 -0.26 24.84
CA GLY A 30 -8.25 1.10 24.72
C GLY A 30 -9.32 2.16 24.88
N ASP A 31 -8.88 3.40 25.06
CA ASP A 31 -9.76 4.55 25.26
C ASP A 31 -10.44 4.96 23.94
N ILE A 32 -11.67 5.47 24.02
CA ILE A 32 -12.40 6.03 22.88
C ILE A 32 -12.65 7.51 23.12
N ILE A 33 -12.36 8.35 22.14
CA ILE A 33 -12.67 9.77 22.14
C ILE A 33 -13.46 10.07 20.86
N ALA A 34 -14.72 10.47 20.97
CA ALA A 34 -15.57 10.78 19.83
C ALA A 34 -16.16 12.18 19.95
N GLY A 35 -16.09 12.98 18.88
CA GLY A 35 -16.77 14.28 18.82
C GLY A 35 -18.30 14.14 18.73
N GLY A 36 -18.77 13.02 18.20
CA GLY A 36 -20.19 12.64 18.19
C GLY A 36 -20.55 11.68 19.33
N GLY A 37 -21.52 10.80 19.07
CA GLY A 37 -21.98 9.75 19.98
C GLY A 37 -21.35 8.37 19.72
N LEU A 38 -21.72 7.40 20.56
CA LEU A 38 -21.36 5.99 20.42
C LEU A 38 -22.61 5.12 20.36
N ASP A 39 -22.81 4.39 19.25
CA ASP A 39 -23.78 3.29 19.17
C ASP A 39 -23.07 1.94 19.34
N TRP A 40 -23.16 1.39 20.55
CA TRP A 40 -22.45 0.21 20.99
C TRP A 40 -23.26 -1.09 20.79
N GLN A 41 -22.76 -1.94 19.90
CA GLN A 41 -23.21 -3.31 19.69
C GLN A 41 -22.07 -4.33 19.81
N GLY A 42 -20.98 -3.94 20.49
CA GLY A 42 -19.80 -4.77 20.74
C GLY A 42 -19.93 -5.69 21.96
N ASN A 43 -18.90 -6.50 22.17
CA ASN A 43 -18.77 -7.48 23.24
C ASN A 43 -18.06 -6.86 24.46
N THR A 44 -16.81 -6.45 24.29
CA THR A 44 -15.94 -5.90 25.36
C THR A 44 -15.55 -4.46 25.08
N LEU A 45 -15.64 -3.60 26.09
CA LEU A 45 -15.11 -2.25 26.09
C LEU A 45 -14.24 -2.10 27.34
N ASP A 46 -12.92 -2.15 27.16
CA ASP A 46 -11.93 -2.06 28.22
C ASP A 46 -11.06 -0.82 27.99
N GLY A 47 -11.48 0.29 28.59
CA GLY A 47 -10.90 1.63 28.41
C GLY A 47 -11.89 2.71 28.79
N GLU A 48 -11.43 3.96 28.84
CA GLU A 48 -12.28 5.13 29.09
C GLU A 48 -12.87 5.69 27.80
N VAL A 49 -14.13 6.09 27.81
CA VAL A 49 -14.84 6.61 26.63
C VAL A 49 -15.34 8.01 26.88
N TYR A 50 -14.97 8.96 26.02
CA TYR A 50 -15.38 10.35 26.08
C TYR A 50 -16.11 10.71 24.80
N LEU A 51 -17.37 11.16 24.90
CA LEU A 51 -18.24 11.42 23.74
C LEU A 51 -18.75 12.86 23.79
N GLY A 52 -18.80 13.53 22.65
CA GLY A 52 -19.33 14.90 22.55
C GLY A 52 -20.86 14.92 22.63
N ASP A 53 -21.49 13.84 22.19
CA ASP A 53 -22.94 13.65 22.25
C ASP A 53 -23.32 12.46 23.15
N GLY A 54 -24.20 11.58 22.68
CA GLY A 54 -24.83 10.54 23.50
C GLY A 54 -24.20 9.16 23.37
N PHE A 55 -24.59 8.28 24.28
CA PHE A 55 -24.31 6.85 24.23
C PHE A 55 -25.60 6.05 23.99
N SER A 56 -25.54 5.07 23.10
CA SER A 56 -26.60 4.10 22.82
C SER A 56 -26.00 2.69 22.84
N ALA A 57 -26.72 1.70 23.35
CA ALA A 57 -26.34 0.30 23.19
C ALA A 57 -27.53 -0.63 23.03
N LYS A 58 -27.33 -1.77 22.34
CA LYS A 58 -28.37 -2.79 22.06
C LYS A 58 -29.21 -3.23 23.26
N LYS A 59 -28.65 -3.18 24.47
CA LYS A 59 -29.29 -3.66 25.70
C LYS A 59 -29.61 -2.56 26.72
N SER A 60 -29.17 -1.32 26.50
CA SER A 60 -29.31 -0.21 27.45
C SER A 60 -28.83 1.11 26.83
N ASN A 61 -29.55 2.20 27.09
CA ASN A 61 -29.06 3.56 26.82
C ASN A 61 -28.36 4.20 28.03
N THR A 62 -28.34 3.49 29.17
CA THR A 62 -27.55 3.92 30.32
C THR A 62 -26.08 3.60 30.06
N PRO A 63 -25.19 4.62 30.03
CA PRO A 63 -23.77 4.41 29.85
C PRO A 63 -23.18 3.65 31.06
N PRO A 64 -22.23 2.72 30.82
CA PRO A 64 -21.41 2.17 31.89
C PRO A 64 -20.49 3.26 32.49
N SER A 65 -19.90 2.99 33.66
CA SER A 65 -19.18 3.99 34.46
C SER A 65 -17.92 4.56 33.79
N ASN A 66 -17.36 3.84 32.83
CA ASN A 66 -16.22 4.24 32.01
C ASN A 66 -16.63 5.01 30.75
N VAL A 67 -17.91 5.39 30.60
CA VAL A 67 -18.42 6.15 29.46
C VAL A 67 -18.95 7.50 29.92
N HIS A 68 -18.36 8.56 29.38
CA HIS A 68 -18.61 9.96 29.70
C HIS A 68 -19.28 10.65 28.50
N PRO A 69 -20.62 10.58 28.38
CA PRO A 69 -21.35 11.30 27.33
C PRO A 69 -21.41 12.81 27.62
N HIS A 70 -21.63 13.60 26.58
CA HIS A 70 -21.69 15.06 26.64
C HIS A 70 -20.44 15.72 27.27
N TYR A 71 -19.28 15.14 26.99
CA TYR A 71 -18.00 15.61 27.49
C TYR A 71 -17.59 16.88 26.73
N SER A 72 -17.50 18.00 27.45
CA SER A 72 -17.31 19.33 26.85
C SER A 72 -15.84 19.72 26.61
N SER A 73 -14.90 18.92 27.12
CA SER A 73 -13.46 19.16 27.02
C SER A 73 -12.74 18.04 26.29
N LEU A 74 -13.29 17.61 25.14
CA LEU A 74 -12.65 16.63 24.28
C LEU A 74 -11.40 17.22 23.62
N ASP A 75 -10.28 16.53 23.75
CA ASP A 75 -9.10 16.80 22.93
C ASP A 75 -9.25 16.07 21.60
N LEU A 76 -9.74 16.80 20.59
CA LEU A 76 -9.84 16.33 19.21
C LEU A 76 -8.71 16.91 18.34
N SER A 77 -7.65 17.46 18.93
CA SER A 77 -6.56 18.10 18.18
C SER A 77 -5.98 17.17 17.11
N ALA A 78 -5.71 15.91 17.48
CA ALA A 78 -5.18 14.89 16.58
C ALA A 78 -6.09 14.58 15.37
N VAL A 79 -7.42 14.67 15.53
CA VAL A 79 -8.39 14.46 14.43
C VAL A 79 -8.73 15.75 13.70
N SER A 80 -8.57 16.91 14.34
CA SER A 80 -8.71 18.21 13.68
C SER A 80 -7.59 18.45 12.67
N GLU A 81 -6.36 18.05 13.00
CA GLU A 81 -5.24 18.03 12.04
C GLU A 81 -5.53 17.08 10.87
N ALA A 82 -6.23 15.97 11.12
CA ALA A 82 -6.65 15.03 10.07
C ALA A 82 -7.85 15.54 9.24
N ALA A 83 -8.72 16.38 9.80
CA ALA A 83 -9.88 16.93 9.12
C ALA A 83 -9.51 17.96 8.05
N ASP A 84 -8.37 18.63 8.23
CA ASP A 84 -7.79 19.57 7.27
C ASP A 84 -6.86 18.88 6.24
N LEU A 85 -6.69 17.55 6.33
CA LEU A 85 -5.99 16.78 5.30
C LEU A 85 -6.85 16.72 4.04
N VAL A 86 -6.61 17.66 3.13
CA VAL A 86 -6.99 17.49 1.73
C VAL A 86 -6.18 16.32 1.19
N PRO A 87 -6.80 15.30 0.57
CA PRO A 87 -6.05 14.25 -0.13
C PRO A 87 -5.04 14.92 -1.05
N PRO A 88 -3.75 14.54 -0.98
CA PRO A 88 -2.76 15.19 -1.82
C PRO A 88 -3.17 15.02 -3.28
N GLU A 89 -3.05 16.07 -4.09
CA GLU A 89 -3.32 15.97 -5.52
C GLU A 89 -2.29 15.02 -6.13
N LEU A 90 -2.72 13.77 -6.40
CA LEU A 90 -1.87 12.75 -7.00
C LEU A 90 -1.71 13.07 -8.48
N THR A 91 -0.70 13.88 -8.79
CA THR A 91 -0.36 14.21 -10.19
C THR A 91 0.23 12.98 -10.87
N PRO A 92 -0.30 12.57 -12.04
CA PRO A 92 0.26 11.47 -12.81
C PRO A 92 1.74 11.65 -13.16
N ILE A 93 2.48 10.54 -13.19
CA ILE A 93 3.92 10.51 -13.49
C ILE A 93 4.25 9.97 -14.88
N ASP A 94 3.28 9.92 -15.80
CA ASP A 94 3.47 9.46 -17.18
C ASP A 94 4.68 10.09 -17.87
N PRO A 95 4.98 11.40 -17.72
CA PRO A 95 6.20 11.97 -18.30
C PRO A 95 7.50 11.34 -17.76
N THR A 96 7.53 10.95 -16.47
CA THR A 96 8.66 10.22 -15.91
C THR A 96 8.75 8.83 -16.53
N ILE A 97 7.63 8.10 -16.62
CA ILE A 97 7.59 6.75 -17.20
C ILE A 97 8.08 6.78 -18.66
N THR A 98 7.51 7.64 -19.50
CA THR A 98 7.91 7.80 -20.90
C THR A 98 9.39 8.17 -21.03
N ALA A 99 9.88 9.15 -20.26
CA ALA A 99 11.28 9.56 -20.33
C ALA A 99 12.25 8.45 -19.93
N ARG A 100 11.91 7.60 -18.95
CA ARG A 100 12.74 6.45 -18.53
C ARG A 100 12.72 5.33 -19.56
N ILE A 101 11.56 5.05 -20.14
CA ILE A 101 11.42 4.08 -21.24
C ILE A 101 12.27 4.50 -22.43
N ASP A 102 12.09 5.74 -22.93
CA ASP A 102 12.84 6.25 -24.08
C ASP A 102 14.35 6.22 -23.82
N ALA A 103 14.79 6.71 -22.65
CA ALA A 103 16.20 6.75 -22.31
C ALA A 103 16.84 5.36 -22.25
N TYR A 104 16.16 4.38 -21.64
CA TYR A 104 16.73 3.04 -21.45
C TYR A 104 16.56 2.16 -22.68
N SER A 105 15.54 2.38 -23.52
CA SER A 105 15.45 1.70 -24.83
C SER A 105 16.61 2.12 -25.75
N ASP A 106 17.04 3.38 -25.66
CA ASP A 106 18.15 3.90 -26.46
C ASP A 106 19.53 3.47 -25.92
N SER A 107 19.68 3.40 -24.59
CA SER A 107 20.94 3.07 -23.93
C SER A 107 20.69 2.28 -22.64
N ASN A 108 21.10 1.01 -22.63
CA ASN A 108 21.00 0.12 -21.48
C ASN A 108 22.20 -0.83 -21.37
N ASP A 109 22.29 -1.48 -20.22
CA ASP A 109 23.32 -2.42 -19.79
C ASP A 109 22.88 -3.88 -19.99
N ASN A 110 21.88 -4.16 -20.83
CA ASN A 110 21.40 -5.52 -21.05
C ASN A 110 22.53 -6.42 -21.59
N ALA A 111 23.30 -5.92 -22.56
CA ALA A 111 24.27 -6.72 -23.32
C ALA A 111 25.34 -7.38 -22.43
N GLY A 112 25.49 -8.69 -22.56
CA GLY A 112 26.52 -9.46 -21.82
C GLY A 112 26.21 -9.67 -20.34
N THR A 113 24.97 -9.45 -19.91
CA THR A 113 24.49 -9.69 -18.54
C THR A 113 23.34 -10.69 -18.53
N ASP A 114 22.99 -11.16 -17.33
CA ASP A 114 21.83 -12.04 -17.11
C ASP A 114 20.48 -11.38 -17.48
N ALA A 115 20.46 -10.06 -17.74
CA ALA A 115 19.27 -9.39 -18.25
C ALA A 115 18.83 -9.93 -19.62
N VAL A 116 19.76 -10.39 -20.46
CA VAL A 116 19.42 -11.05 -21.74
C VAL A 116 18.73 -12.38 -21.49
N ASP A 117 19.25 -13.17 -20.55
CA ASP A 117 18.65 -14.45 -20.19
C ASP A 117 17.27 -14.24 -19.56
N LEU A 118 17.11 -13.23 -18.71
CA LEU A 118 15.82 -12.84 -18.14
C LEU A 118 14.81 -12.43 -19.21
N ALA A 119 15.21 -11.56 -20.14
CA ALA A 119 14.34 -11.12 -21.24
C ALA A 119 13.88 -12.29 -22.13
N ASN A 120 14.72 -13.32 -22.29
CA ASN A 120 14.43 -14.50 -23.08
C ASN A 120 13.77 -15.65 -22.29
N GLY A 121 13.52 -15.47 -20.98
CA GLY A 121 12.96 -16.52 -20.12
C GLY A 121 13.90 -17.71 -19.93
N GLN A 122 15.21 -17.48 -19.93
CA GLN A 122 16.27 -18.49 -19.83
C GLN A 122 16.84 -18.64 -18.42
N CYS A 123 16.45 -17.79 -17.48
CA CYS A 123 16.69 -18.01 -16.07
C CYS A 123 16.01 -19.32 -15.64
N THR A 124 16.60 -20.07 -14.72
CA THR A 124 16.02 -21.30 -14.15
C THR A 124 16.55 -21.51 -12.73
N THR A 125 15.98 -22.42 -11.95
CA THR A 125 16.59 -22.80 -10.66
C THR A 125 18.00 -23.37 -10.82
N ALA A 126 18.31 -24.00 -11.95
CA ALA A 126 19.65 -24.54 -12.23
C ALA A 126 20.63 -23.48 -12.77
N ASN A 127 20.10 -22.38 -13.32
CA ASN A 127 20.84 -21.24 -13.84
C ASN A 127 20.12 -19.95 -13.41
N PRO A 128 20.21 -19.58 -12.12
CA PRO A 128 19.55 -18.39 -11.59
C PRO A 128 20.16 -17.13 -12.22
N CYS A 129 19.36 -16.09 -12.40
CA CYS A 129 19.82 -14.82 -12.93
C CYS A 129 20.09 -13.83 -11.81
N THR A 130 21.22 -13.13 -11.91
CA THR A 130 21.56 -11.99 -11.05
C THR A 130 21.63 -10.72 -11.88
N ILE A 131 20.73 -9.78 -11.62
CA ILE A 131 20.76 -8.44 -12.20
C ILE A 131 21.55 -7.55 -11.24
N THR A 132 22.66 -6.99 -11.68
CA THR A 132 23.52 -6.12 -10.86
C THR A 132 23.22 -4.65 -11.10
N ALA A 133 23.89 -3.75 -10.37
CA ALA A 133 23.74 -2.30 -10.54
C ALA A 133 23.90 -1.86 -12.00
N GLY A 134 22.94 -1.08 -12.49
CA GLY A 134 22.88 -0.68 -13.90
C GLY A 134 21.52 -0.13 -14.33
N THR A 135 21.41 0.16 -15.62
CA THR A 135 20.20 0.61 -16.32
C THR A 135 19.78 -0.43 -17.34
N TYR A 136 18.53 -0.90 -17.28
CA TYR A 136 18.03 -1.99 -18.11
C TYR A 136 16.73 -1.62 -18.78
N TYR A 137 16.52 -2.17 -19.98
CA TYR A 137 15.26 -2.05 -20.72
C TYR A 137 14.72 -3.42 -21.08
N PHE A 138 13.40 -3.58 -20.96
CA PHE A 138 12.70 -4.78 -21.41
C PHE A 138 11.43 -4.38 -22.17
N ASP A 139 11.01 -5.16 -23.17
CA ASP A 139 9.69 -4.97 -23.78
C ASP A 139 8.57 -5.33 -22.79
N LYS A 140 8.83 -6.32 -21.92
CA LYS A 140 8.05 -6.70 -20.75
C LYS A 140 8.97 -7.29 -19.69
N LEU A 141 8.69 -7.11 -18.41
CA LEU A 141 9.44 -7.73 -17.32
C LEU A 141 8.70 -8.95 -16.78
N ASP A 142 9.10 -10.12 -17.25
CA ASP A 142 8.45 -11.40 -16.95
C ASP A 142 9.34 -12.23 -16.01
N LEU A 143 8.94 -12.35 -14.74
CA LEU A 143 9.69 -13.01 -13.67
C LEU A 143 9.12 -14.41 -13.33
N HIS A 144 8.68 -15.16 -14.35
CA HIS A 144 8.01 -16.46 -14.15
C HIS A 144 8.95 -17.62 -13.84
N ASN A 145 8.69 -18.36 -12.76
CA ASN A 145 9.28 -19.68 -12.41
C ASN A 145 10.81 -19.70 -12.21
N THR A 146 11.42 -18.56 -11.92
CA THR A 146 12.87 -18.44 -11.83
C THR A 146 13.27 -17.62 -10.63
N PRO A 147 14.18 -18.10 -9.77
CA PRO A 147 14.80 -17.23 -8.78
C PRO A 147 15.60 -16.15 -9.52
N VAL A 148 15.25 -14.90 -9.28
CA VAL A 148 15.95 -13.72 -9.78
C VAL A 148 16.44 -12.93 -8.59
N THR A 149 17.73 -12.62 -8.58
CA THR A 149 18.32 -11.76 -7.55
C THR A 149 18.67 -10.41 -8.18
N PHE A 150 18.16 -9.34 -7.59
CA PHE A 150 18.59 -7.98 -7.86
C PHE A 150 19.69 -7.60 -6.87
N ASP A 151 20.93 -7.56 -7.33
CA ASP A 151 22.10 -7.23 -6.53
C ASP A 151 22.44 -5.75 -6.60
N THR A 152 22.03 -5.04 -5.55
CA THR A 152 22.18 -3.60 -5.42
C THR A 152 23.42 -3.21 -4.61
N ARG A 153 24.35 -4.14 -4.32
CA ARG A 153 25.55 -3.85 -3.48
C ARG A 153 26.45 -2.78 -4.08
N ASP A 154 26.61 -2.79 -5.41
CA ASP A 154 27.48 -1.86 -6.14
C ASP A 154 26.76 -0.59 -6.63
N GLY A 155 25.46 -0.47 -6.37
CA GLY A 155 24.66 0.68 -6.77
C GLY A 155 23.19 0.34 -7.03
N PRO A 156 22.37 1.36 -7.36
CA PRO A 156 20.97 1.14 -7.68
C PRO A 156 20.80 0.42 -9.02
N ILE A 157 19.69 -0.32 -9.12
CA ILE A 157 19.22 -0.94 -10.36
C ILE A 157 18.04 -0.12 -10.87
N ARG A 158 18.06 0.23 -12.15
CA ARG A 158 16.96 0.95 -12.80
C ARG A 158 16.49 0.18 -14.02
N ILE A 159 15.25 -0.23 -14.03
CA ILE A 159 14.63 -1.00 -15.09
C ILE A 159 13.50 -0.16 -15.67
N ALA A 160 13.42 -0.04 -16.99
CA ALA A 160 12.25 0.46 -17.67
C ALA A 160 11.63 -0.64 -18.54
N THR A 161 10.31 -0.70 -18.57
CA THR A 161 9.57 -1.62 -19.42
C THR A 161 8.42 -0.92 -20.13
N ALA A 162 8.32 -1.12 -21.44
CA ALA A 162 7.20 -0.58 -22.23
C ALA A 162 5.89 -1.33 -21.95
N GLY A 163 5.99 -2.64 -21.68
CA GLY A 163 4.88 -3.51 -21.34
C GLY A 163 4.87 -3.91 -19.88
N ASP A 164 4.16 -5.00 -19.59
CA ASP A 164 3.78 -5.40 -18.24
C ASP A 164 4.97 -5.86 -17.37
N VAL A 165 4.78 -5.71 -16.05
CA VAL A 165 5.62 -6.34 -15.01
C VAL A 165 4.82 -7.49 -14.40
N THR A 166 5.27 -8.72 -14.60
CA THR A 166 4.55 -9.91 -14.13
C THR A 166 5.45 -10.85 -13.34
N SER A 167 5.06 -11.13 -12.09
CA SER A 167 5.53 -12.30 -11.35
C SER A 167 4.40 -13.31 -11.21
N ASN A 168 4.66 -14.57 -11.56
CA ASN A 168 3.69 -15.66 -11.41
C ASN A 168 3.92 -16.43 -10.12
N GLY A 169 2.85 -17.02 -9.59
CA GLY A 169 2.92 -17.85 -8.39
C GLY A 169 3.75 -19.12 -8.63
N GLY A 170 4.47 -19.54 -7.59
CA GLY A 170 5.38 -20.68 -7.57
C GLY A 170 6.31 -20.60 -6.36
N ASN A 171 7.15 -21.61 -6.12
CA ASN A 171 8.14 -21.61 -5.02
C ASN A 171 9.43 -20.85 -5.39
N THR A 172 9.31 -19.75 -6.12
CA THR A 172 10.48 -18.94 -6.51
C THR A 172 10.26 -17.51 -6.06
N ASP A 173 11.09 -17.11 -5.11
CA ASP A 173 11.13 -15.77 -4.56
C ASP A 173 11.98 -14.87 -5.46
N ILE A 174 11.66 -13.58 -5.43
CA ILE A 174 12.44 -12.52 -6.06
C ILE A 174 13.15 -11.79 -4.94
N ASP A 175 14.47 -11.80 -4.96
CA ASP A 175 15.29 -11.27 -3.86
C ASP A 175 16.00 -9.99 -4.26
N VAL A 176 15.98 -8.99 -3.40
CA VAL A 176 16.84 -7.81 -3.50
C VAL A 176 17.90 -7.83 -2.40
N ILE A 177 19.17 -7.84 -2.77
CA ILE A 177 20.30 -7.80 -1.83
C ILE A 177 21.09 -6.50 -1.96
N GLY A 178 21.80 -6.12 -0.89
CA GLY A 178 22.52 -4.85 -0.82
C GLY A 178 21.65 -3.73 -0.26
N SER A 179 22.21 -2.53 -0.14
CA SER A 179 21.56 -1.40 0.53
C SER A 179 20.95 -0.36 -0.40
N ASN A 180 21.15 -0.48 -1.71
CA ASN A 180 20.57 0.44 -2.69
C ASN A 180 19.17 -0.04 -3.14
N ARG A 181 18.58 0.68 -4.10
CA ARG A 181 17.21 0.46 -4.57
C ARG A 181 17.15 -0.20 -5.94
N VAL A 182 16.08 -0.95 -6.15
CA VAL A 182 15.59 -1.36 -7.47
C VAL A 182 14.43 -0.44 -7.83
N HIS A 183 14.56 0.27 -8.94
CA HIS A 183 13.51 1.10 -9.52
C HIS A 183 13.00 0.44 -10.81
N ILE A 184 11.69 0.19 -10.90
CA ILE A 184 11.05 -0.41 -12.07
C ILE A 184 10.01 0.58 -12.59
N TYR A 185 10.23 1.13 -13.78
CA TYR A 185 9.30 2.04 -14.45
C TYR A 185 8.54 1.28 -15.52
N THR A 186 7.21 1.21 -15.41
CA THR A 186 6.38 0.43 -16.35
C THR A 186 5.34 1.27 -17.07
N GLY A 187 5.27 1.10 -18.39
CA GLY A 187 4.18 1.60 -19.22
C GLY A 187 2.95 0.68 -19.21
N GLY A 188 3.12 -0.59 -18.85
CA GLY A 188 2.07 -1.61 -18.79
C GLY A 188 1.56 -1.90 -17.37
N ASP A 189 0.77 -2.96 -17.27
CA ASP A 189 0.15 -3.41 -16.03
C ASP A 189 1.16 -4.10 -15.10
N VAL A 190 0.88 -4.08 -13.79
CA VAL A 190 1.68 -4.76 -12.77
C VAL A 190 0.87 -5.91 -12.19
N THR A 191 1.40 -7.13 -12.25
CA THR A 191 0.84 -8.30 -11.59
C THR A 191 1.88 -8.96 -10.71
N ILE A 192 1.61 -9.02 -9.40
CA ILE A 192 2.46 -9.68 -8.40
C ILE A 192 1.71 -10.88 -7.82
N LYS A 193 2.28 -12.08 -7.99
CA LYS A 193 1.71 -13.35 -7.48
C LYS A 193 2.68 -14.22 -6.68
N THR A 194 3.93 -13.78 -6.50
CA THR A 194 4.96 -14.44 -5.69
C THR A 194 5.60 -13.44 -4.75
N THR A 195 6.44 -13.92 -3.84
CA THR A 195 7.17 -13.10 -2.89
C THR A 195 8.24 -12.25 -3.59
N TRP A 196 8.26 -10.96 -3.26
CA TRP A 196 9.34 -10.03 -3.56
C TRP A 196 9.91 -9.56 -2.24
N ASP A 197 11.05 -10.12 -1.83
CA ASP A 197 11.70 -9.80 -0.57
C ASP A 197 12.94 -8.92 -0.80
N SER A 198 13.30 -8.19 0.24
CA SER A 198 14.48 -7.32 0.25
C SER A 198 15.35 -7.68 1.46
N GLU A 199 16.59 -7.18 1.49
CA GLU A 199 17.51 -7.49 2.58
C GLU A 199 16.96 -6.99 3.92
N GLY A 200 16.56 -7.93 4.78
CA GLY A 200 15.90 -7.64 6.05
C GLY A 200 14.43 -7.28 5.92
N SER A 201 13.79 -7.61 4.80
CA SER A 201 12.36 -7.42 4.52
C SER A 201 11.92 -5.95 4.66
N ARG A 202 12.75 -5.06 4.13
CA ARG A 202 12.57 -3.61 4.15
C ARG A 202 11.69 -3.15 2.99
N GLY A 203 10.66 -2.37 3.29
CA GLY A 203 9.76 -1.80 2.28
C GLY A 203 10.35 -0.68 1.42
N ASP A 204 11.60 -0.21 1.64
CA ASP A 204 12.19 0.94 0.93
C ASP A 204 13.17 0.59 -0.21
N GLN A 205 13.38 -0.69 -0.51
CA GLN A 205 14.36 -1.12 -1.52
C GLN A 205 13.75 -1.37 -2.89
N ILE A 206 12.51 -1.85 -2.95
CA ILE A 206 11.82 -2.16 -4.21
C ILE A 206 10.82 -1.05 -4.50
N TRP A 207 10.94 -0.40 -5.65
CA TRP A 207 10.02 0.66 -6.08
C TRP A 207 9.52 0.37 -7.49
N ILE A 208 8.22 0.15 -7.63
CA ILE A 208 7.55 -0.03 -8.92
C ILE A 208 6.74 1.22 -9.23
N TYR A 209 7.04 1.87 -10.35
CA TYR A 209 6.41 3.10 -10.81
C TYR A 209 5.47 2.79 -11.97
N GLY A 210 4.19 3.07 -11.79
CA GLY A 210 3.14 2.83 -12.79
C GLY A 210 2.66 4.12 -13.46
N SER A 211 2.25 4.00 -14.72
CA SER A 211 1.59 5.08 -15.48
C SER A 211 0.14 5.30 -15.02
N SER A 212 -0.49 6.40 -15.44
CA SER A 212 -1.91 6.66 -15.16
C SER A 212 -2.87 5.65 -15.79
N SER A 213 -2.42 4.94 -16.83
CA SER A 213 -3.18 3.88 -17.49
C SER A 213 -2.94 2.49 -16.90
N SER A 214 -1.94 2.33 -16.03
CA SER A 214 -1.60 1.04 -15.45
C SER A 214 -2.64 0.57 -14.44
N THR A 215 -2.88 -0.74 -14.40
CA THR A 215 -3.55 -1.42 -13.30
C THR A 215 -2.52 -2.19 -12.46
N VAL A 216 -2.77 -2.33 -11.16
CA VAL A 216 -1.90 -3.07 -10.24
C VAL A 216 -2.69 -4.14 -9.53
N ASP A 217 -2.30 -5.39 -9.75
CA ASP A 217 -2.90 -6.59 -9.16
C ASP A 217 -1.90 -7.33 -8.27
N ILE A 218 -2.09 -7.28 -6.95
CA ILE A 218 -1.32 -8.07 -5.97
C ILE A 218 -2.20 -9.19 -5.45
N LYS A 219 -1.98 -10.42 -5.93
CA LYS A 219 -2.92 -11.53 -5.70
C LYS A 219 -2.27 -12.86 -5.38
N GLY A 220 -3.10 -13.83 -4.99
CA GLY A 220 -2.62 -15.17 -4.60
C GLY A 220 -2.13 -15.19 -3.17
N THR A 221 -0.88 -15.58 -2.96
CA THR A 221 -0.22 -15.62 -1.63
C THR A 221 1.07 -14.79 -1.61
N ALA A 222 1.12 -13.74 -2.45
CA ALA A 222 2.30 -12.90 -2.58
C ALA A 222 2.61 -12.14 -1.28
N GLU A 223 3.88 -12.11 -0.89
CA GLU A 223 4.41 -11.14 0.08
C GLU A 223 5.26 -10.12 -0.67
N PHE A 224 4.86 -8.85 -0.68
CA PHE A 224 5.57 -7.80 -1.39
C PHE A 224 6.17 -6.79 -0.41
N TYR A 225 7.48 -6.72 -0.33
CA TYR A 225 8.23 -5.77 0.50
C TYR A 225 8.73 -4.60 -0.37
N GLY A 226 7.95 -3.53 -0.46
CA GLY A 226 8.27 -2.45 -1.39
C GLY A 226 7.21 -1.35 -1.53
N VAL A 227 7.44 -0.48 -2.50
CA VAL A 227 6.55 0.63 -2.86
C VAL A 227 5.96 0.40 -4.25
N ILE A 228 4.64 0.46 -4.34
CA ILE A 228 3.94 0.71 -5.61
C ILE A 228 3.62 2.20 -5.67
N TYR A 229 4.22 2.89 -6.63
CA TYR A 229 4.08 4.33 -6.83
C TYR A 229 3.46 4.62 -8.19
N ALA A 230 2.12 4.67 -8.25
CA ALA A 230 1.35 4.92 -9.45
C ALA A 230 0.30 6.02 -9.19
N PRO A 231 0.72 7.27 -8.89
CA PRO A 231 -0.22 8.37 -8.74
C PRO A 231 -0.99 8.58 -10.06
N GLY A 232 -2.30 8.75 -9.96
CA GLY A 232 -3.18 8.88 -11.14
C GLY A 232 -3.52 7.56 -11.84
N ASN A 233 -3.07 6.40 -11.35
CA ASN A 233 -3.55 5.11 -11.84
C ASN A 233 -5.05 4.95 -11.53
N GLN A 234 -5.69 4.09 -12.32
CA GLN A 234 -7.13 3.85 -12.21
C GLN A 234 -7.50 2.81 -11.15
N ASP A 235 -6.59 1.87 -10.84
CA ASP A 235 -6.95 0.68 -10.07
C ASP A 235 -5.75 -0.06 -9.45
N ILE A 236 -5.64 -0.05 -8.12
CA ILE A 236 -4.76 -0.92 -7.33
C ILE A 236 -5.64 -1.89 -6.52
N GLN A 237 -5.45 -3.19 -6.75
CA GLN A 237 -6.15 -4.26 -6.05
C GLN A 237 -5.16 -5.15 -5.28
N VAL A 238 -5.47 -5.41 -4.02
CA VAL A 238 -4.80 -6.42 -3.18
C VAL A 238 -5.83 -7.48 -2.80
N ALA A 239 -5.61 -8.74 -3.20
CA ALA A 239 -6.63 -9.78 -3.04
C ALA A 239 -6.07 -11.18 -2.74
N GLY A 240 -6.89 -12.03 -2.12
CA GLY A 240 -6.52 -13.41 -1.82
C GLY A 240 -5.94 -13.51 -0.40
N SER A 241 -4.71 -13.99 -0.28
CA SER A 241 -3.94 -14.03 0.97
C SER A 241 -2.60 -13.30 0.80
N SER A 242 -2.58 -12.25 -0.01
CA SER A 242 -1.38 -11.46 -0.28
C SER A 242 -1.17 -10.35 0.76
N ASN A 243 0.09 -10.06 1.07
CA ASN A 243 0.46 -9.00 2.00
C ASN A 243 1.44 -8.03 1.35
N VAL A 244 1.24 -6.74 1.61
CA VAL A 244 2.13 -5.66 1.19
C VAL A 244 2.78 -5.08 2.43
N TYR A 245 4.10 -5.03 2.48
CA TYR A 245 4.89 -4.39 3.53
C TYR A 245 5.66 -3.22 2.92
N GLY A 246 5.14 -2.01 3.06
CA GLY A 246 5.69 -0.81 2.43
C GLY A 246 4.62 0.24 2.14
N ALA A 247 4.46 0.68 0.90
CA ALA A 247 3.48 1.71 0.56
C ALA A 247 2.82 1.51 -0.81
N LEU A 248 1.56 1.92 -0.90
CA LEU A 248 0.79 2.02 -2.15
C LEU A 248 0.42 3.50 -2.35
N VAL A 249 0.79 4.08 -3.48
CA VAL A 249 0.41 5.44 -3.89
C VAL A 249 -0.33 5.36 -5.22
N GLY A 250 -1.62 5.69 -5.20
CA GLY A 250 -2.52 5.54 -6.35
C GLY A 250 -3.95 5.29 -5.90
N SER A 251 -4.82 4.87 -6.81
CA SER A 251 -6.22 4.59 -6.51
C SER A 251 -6.38 3.16 -6.00
N VAL A 252 -6.36 2.96 -4.67
CA VAL A 252 -6.59 1.64 -4.06
C VAL A 252 -8.08 1.33 -4.07
N SER A 253 -8.54 0.59 -5.08
CA SER A 253 -9.96 0.28 -5.27
C SER A 253 -10.43 -0.90 -4.43
N LYS A 254 -9.51 -1.80 -4.04
CA LYS A 254 -9.87 -3.06 -3.38
C LYS A 254 -8.75 -3.63 -2.53
N VAL A 255 -9.09 -3.97 -1.29
CA VAL A 255 -8.33 -4.87 -0.41
C VAL A 255 -9.29 -5.94 0.08
N ALA A 256 -9.11 -7.20 -0.29
CA ALA A 256 -10.13 -8.24 -0.07
C ALA A 256 -9.56 -9.66 0.16
N GLY A 257 -10.30 -10.46 0.91
CA GLY A 257 -9.85 -11.81 1.33
C GLY A 257 -9.10 -11.72 2.66
N ASN A 258 -8.05 -12.53 2.82
CA ASN A 258 -7.14 -12.51 3.97
C ASN A 258 -5.90 -11.64 3.69
N SER A 259 -6.04 -10.63 2.84
CA SER A 259 -4.94 -9.74 2.44
C SER A 259 -4.78 -8.57 3.40
N ALA A 260 -3.56 -8.07 3.57
CA ALA A 260 -3.27 -6.88 4.37
C ALA A 260 -2.23 -5.95 3.71
N VAL A 261 -2.28 -4.68 4.10
CA VAL A 261 -1.27 -3.66 3.75
C VAL A 261 -0.70 -3.13 5.05
N HIS A 262 0.61 -3.29 5.23
CA HIS A 262 1.38 -2.87 6.39
C HIS A 262 2.32 -1.74 5.96
N TYR A 263 2.11 -0.54 6.50
CA TYR A 263 3.03 0.56 6.23
C TYR A 263 4.39 0.33 6.90
N ASP A 264 5.47 0.42 6.13
CA ASP A 264 6.84 0.34 6.68
C ASP A 264 7.34 1.74 7.07
N PHE A 265 7.66 1.93 8.35
CA PHE A 265 8.11 3.21 8.88
C PHE A 265 9.47 3.67 8.30
N VAL A 266 10.27 2.75 7.73
CA VAL A 266 11.50 3.11 7.02
C VAL A 266 11.25 4.02 5.81
N LEU A 267 10.01 4.02 5.30
CA LEU A 267 9.56 4.89 4.20
C LEU A 267 9.28 6.33 4.62
N LYS A 268 9.34 6.65 5.91
CA LYS A 268 9.12 8.02 6.38
C LYS A 268 10.18 8.95 5.75
N ASN A 269 9.70 9.97 5.04
CA ASN A 269 10.53 10.96 4.33
C ASN A 269 11.35 10.37 3.17
N GLN A 270 10.88 9.28 2.55
CA GLN A 270 11.48 8.80 1.31
C GLN A 270 10.82 9.45 0.09
N ASP A 271 11.66 9.85 -0.86
CA ASP A 271 11.23 10.50 -2.10
C ASP A 271 11.26 9.50 -3.28
N PRO A 272 10.26 9.57 -4.18
CA PRO A 272 10.27 8.84 -5.44
C PRO A 272 11.36 9.35 -6.41
N ASP A 273 11.94 8.47 -7.23
CA ASP A 273 12.93 8.83 -8.27
C ASP A 273 12.22 9.28 -9.56
N LEU A 274 11.84 10.56 -9.61
CA LEU A 274 11.08 11.17 -10.72
C LEU A 274 11.93 12.10 -11.58
N VAL A 275 11.58 12.24 -12.87
CA VAL A 275 12.18 13.23 -13.77
C VAL A 275 11.15 14.28 -14.19
N GLY A 276 11.57 15.55 -14.28
CA GLY A 276 10.71 16.65 -14.71
C GLY A 276 9.81 17.26 -13.62
N GLY A 277 9.91 16.78 -12.37
CA GLY A 277 9.06 17.22 -11.25
C GLY A 277 7.69 16.53 -11.24
N GLY A 278 6.88 16.82 -10.22
CA GLY A 278 5.60 16.14 -9.95
C GLY A 278 5.73 15.04 -8.90
N GLY A 279 4.60 14.41 -8.57
CA GLY A 279 4.53 13.41 -7.50
C GLY A 279 4.45 14.00 -6.08
N VAL A 280 4.03 13.17 -5.14
CA VAL A 280 3.93 13.49 -3.72
C VAL A 280 4.95 12.64 -2.96
N PRO A 281 5.73 13.21 -2.03
CA PRO A 281 6.61 12.41 -1.18
C PRO A 281 5.81 11.37 -0.40
N LEU A 282 6.46 10.27 0.04
CA LEU A 282 5.80 9.29 0.90
C LEU A 282 5.61 9.88 2.30
N THR A 283 4.46 10.54 2.49
CA THR A 283 4.06 11.15 3.76
C THR A 283 2.77 10.52 4.23
N TYR A 284 2.89 9.44 5.01
CA TYR A 284 1.78 8.76 5.69
C TYR A 284 0.70 8.17 4.75
N LEU A 285 0.28 6.94 5.05
CA LEU A 285 -0.76 6.23 4.30
C LEU A 285 -2.07 7.03 4.36
N HIS A 286 -2.52 7.55 3.22
CA HIS A 286 -3.87 8.10 3.06
C HIS A 286 -4.66 7.16 2.15
N ILE A 287 -5.48 6.28 2.75
CA ILE A 287 -6.47 5.50 2.01
C ILE A 287 -7.78 6.29 2.03
N SER A 288 -8.23 6.77 0.87
CA SER A 288 -9.57 7.32 0.73
C SER A 288 -10.21 6.83 -0.56
N HIS A 289 -11.26 6.01 -0.45
CA HIS A 289 -12.55 6.29 -1.09
C HIS A 289 -13.64 5.40 -0.45
N ASN A 290 -14.64 6.01 0.18
CA ASN A 290 -15.93 5.39 0.45
C ASN A 290 -17.01 6.20 -0.29
N GLU A 291 -17.63 5.60 -1.31
CA GLU A 291 -18.90 6.09 -1.85
C GLU A 291 -20.01 5.15 -1.37
N ILE A 292 -20.83 5.63 -0.42
CA ILE A 292 -22.09 4.99 -0.07
C ILE A 292 -23.20 5.92 -0.53
N THR A 293 -23.81 5.61 -1.67
CA THR A 293 -25.08 6.21 -2.06
C THR A 293 -26.20 5.57 -1.24
N VAL A 294 -26.75 6.31 -0.29
CA VAL A 294 -28.00 5.92 0.38
C VAL A 294 -29.16 6.47 -0.45
N GLU A 295 -29.78 5.59 -1.23
CA GLU A 295 -31.11 5.87 -1.76
C GLU A 295 -32.14 5.63 -0.66
N ASN A 296 -32.86 6.68 -0.27
CA ASN A 296 -34.11 6.53 0.48
C ASN A 296 -35.29 6.63 -0.48
N ALA A 297 -36.32 5.84 -0.16
CA ALA A 297 -37.74 5.87 -0.55
C ALA A 297 -38.14 4.69 -1.47
N ASP A 298 -39.16 3.89 -1.13
CA ASP A 298 -40.39 4.21 -0.38
C ASP A 298 -40.63 3.40 0.91
#